data_AF-A0A376YFI0-F1
#
_entry.id   AF-A0A376YFI0-F1
#
_cell.length_a   1.000
_cell.length_b   1.000
_cell.length_c   1.000
_cell.angle_alpha   90.00
_cell.angle_beta   90.00
_cell.angle_gamma   90.00
#
_symmetry.space_group_name_H-M   'P 1'
#
loop_
_entity.id
_entity.type
_entity.pdbx_description
1 polymer ?
#
loop_
_entity_poly.entity_id
_entity_poly.type
_entity_poly.pdbx_seq_one_letter_code
_entity_poly.pdbx_strand_id
1 'polypeptide(L)'
;MKATEVNYHDSGATIRFSSSWGDGEIESHLMGAFNVSNLLLALATLLALGYPLADSAETAARLQPVCGRMEVFTAPGKPTVVVDYAHTPDALEKALQAARLHCAGKLWCVFGCGGDRDKGKRPLMGAIAEEFADVAVVTDDNPRTEEPRAIINDISGGNVRCRTCQSDGKAVLKR
;
A
#
# COMPACT_ATOMS: atom_id res chain seq x y z
N MET A 1 -1.64 -22.78 5.70
CA MET A 1 -0.89 -21.87 6.60
C MET A 1 -1.76 -20.68 6.93
N LYS A 2 -1.75 -20.21 8.18
CA LYS A 2 -2.61 -19.12 8.66
C LYS A 2 -1.86 -18.28 9.69
N ALA A 3 -1.98 -16.95 9.63
CA ALA A 3 -1.54 -16.07 10.71
C ALA A 3 -2.41 -16.25 11.97
N THR A 4 -1.77 -16.43 13.12
CA THR A 4 -2.42 -16.52 14.43
C THR A 4 -2.36 -15.18 15.17
N GLU A 5 -1.30 -14.41 14.95
CA GLU A 5 -1.09 -13.07 15.53
C GLU A 5 -0.25 -12.25 14.55
N VAL A 6 -0.61 -10.97 14.38
CA VAL A 6 0.16 -10.03 13.56
C VAL A 6 0.29 -8.72 14.31
N ASN A 7 1.53 -8.33 14.60
CA ASN A 7 1.85 -7.04 15.19
C ASN A 7 2.50 -6.15 14.14
N TYR A 8 1.84 -5.05 13.77
CA TYR A 8 2.38 -4.07 12.84
C TYR A 8 3.19 -3.01 13.59
N HIS A 9 4.39 -2.72 13.10
CA HIS A 9 5.30 -1.72 13.68
C HIS A 9 5.97 -0.91 12.57
N ASP A 10 6.74 0.11 12.94
CA ASP A 10 7.35 1.09 12.03
C ASP A 10 8.29 0.48 10.97
N SER A 11 8.92 -0.66 11.27
CA SER A 11 9.83 -1.39 10.38
C SER A 11 9.21 -2.60 9.65
N GLY A 12 7.90 -2.85 9.79
CA GLY A 12 7.21 -3.96 9.13
C GLY A 12 6.15 -4.65 9.98
N ALA A 13 6.23 -5.98 10.07
CA ALA A 13 5.31 -6.78 10.88
C ALA A 13 5.97 -8.04 11.44
N THR A 14 5.73 -8.30 12.72
CA THR A 14 5.97 -9.60 13.35
C THR A 14 4.74 -10.49 13.14
N ILE A 15 4.92 -11.64 12.49
CA ILE A 15 3.85 -12.53 12.06
C ILE A 15 4.04 -13.90 12.72
N ARG A 16 3.15 -14.26 13.64
CA ARG A 16 3.03 -15.64 14.12
C ARG A 16 2.07 -16.41 13.24
N PHE A 17 2.45 -17.63 12.89
CA PHE A 17 1.64 -18.47 12.02
C PHE A 17 1.57 -19.90 12.52
N SER A 18 0.51 -20.59 12.09
CA SER A 18 0.34 -22.02 12.23
C SER A 18 0.14 -22.69 10.88
N SER A 19 0.70 -23.89 10.71
CA SER A 19 0.63 -24.64 9.46
C SER A 19 0.70 -26.15 9.67
N SER A 20 0.34 -26.91 8.64
CA SER A 20 0.49 -28.38 8.63
C SER A 20 1.96 -28.85 8.65
N TRP A 21 2.92 -27.94 8.45
CA TRP A 21 4.35 -28.20 8.52
C TRP A 21 4.98 -27.78 9.85
N GLY A 22 4.18 -27.22 10.77
CA GLY A 22 4.63 -26.63 12.03
C GLY A 22 4.24 -25.16 12.18
N ASP A 23 4.49 -24.65 13.38
CA ASP A 23 4.24 -23.27 13.76
C ASP A 23 5.55 -22.46 13.73
N GLY A 24 5.44 -21.13 13.66
CA GLY A 24 6.59 -20.26 13.67
C GLY A 24 6.27 -18.78 13.79
N GLU A 25 7.32 -17.98 13.82
CA GLU A 25 7.28 -16.52 13.84
C GLU A 25 8.23 -15.98 12.77
N ILE A 26 7.79 -14.95 12.04
CA ILE A 26 8.59 -14.25 11.03
C ILE A 26 8.57 -12.76 11.35
N GLU A 27 9.75 -12.17 11.38
CA GLU A 27 9.91 -10.73 11.33
C GLU A 27 9.99 -10.30 9.86
N SER A 28 8.97 -9.61 9.37
CA SER A 28 8.91 -9.16 7.98
C SER A 28 9.15 -7.67 7.87
N HIS A 29 9.94 -7.26 6.88
CA HIS A 29 10.12 -5.85 6.51
C HIS A 29 9.07 -5.33 5.52
N LEU A 30 8.06 -6.14 5.19
CA LEU A 30 7.00 -5.76 4.27
C LEU A 30 5.85 -5.10 5.03
N MET A 31 5.35 -3.99 4.50
CA MET A 31 4.30 -3.21 5.15
C MET A 31 2.90 -3.64 4.73
N GLY A 32 1.97 -3.69 5.68
CA GLY A 32 0.55 -3.87 5.43
C GLY A 32 0.05 -5.33 5.38
N ALA A 33 -1.24 -5.50 5.68
CA ALA A 33 -1.88 -6.81 5.77
C ALA A 33 -1.85 -7.63 4.48
N PHE A 34 -1.93 -6.97 3.32
CA PHE A 34 -1.85 -7.67 2.04
C PHE A 34 -0.47 -8.27 1.80
N ASN A 35 0.61 -7.62 2.28
CA ASN A 35 1.95 -8.18 2.19
C ASN A 35 2.16 -9.34 3.16
N VAL A 36 1.51 -9.33 4.33
CA VAL A 36 1.43 -10.51 5.21
C VAL A 36 0.79 -11.68 4.45
N SER A 37 -0.33 -11.44 3.75
CA SER A 37 -0.97 -12.47 2.92
C SER A 37 -0.04 -12.97 1.80
N ASN A 38 0.62 -12.07 1.08
CA ASN A 38 1.56 -12.43 0.01
C ASN A 38 2.74 -13.25 0.53
N LEU A 39 3.30 -12.87 1.68
CA LEU A 39 4.38 -13.58 2.36
C LEU A 39 3.95 -14.99 2.75
N LEU A 40 2.81 -15.14 3.41
CA LEU A 40 2.30 -16.45 3.84
C LEU A 40 1.95 -17.35 2.66
N LEU A 41 1.46 -16.78 1.55
CA LEU A 41 1.26 -17.53 0.30
C LEU A 41 2.59 -18.02 -0.27
N ALA A 42 3.59 -17.14 -0.39
CA ALA A 42 4.92 -17.51 -0.89
C ALA A 42 5.56 -18.60 -0.02
N LEU A 43 5.49 -18.46 1.31
CA LEU A 43 6.00 -19.45 2.26
C LEU A 43 5.27 -20.78 2.14
N ALA A 44 3.94 -20.77 2.09
CA ALA A 44 3.15 -21.99 1.92
C ALA A 44 3.48 -22.71 0.59
N THR A 45 3.74 -21.96 -0.48
CA THR A 45 4.19 -22.53 -1.76
C THR A 45 5.56 -23.19 -1.66
N LEU A 46 6.54 -22.54 -1.01
CA LEU A 46 7.86 -23.14 -0.79
C LEU A 46 7.77 -24.45 0.02
N LEU A 47 6.98 -24.45 1.09
CA LEU A 47 6.80 -25.65 1.92
C LEU A 47 6.11 -26.78 1.16
N ALA A 48 5.12 -26.46 0.32
CA ALA A 48 4.46 -27.43 -0.55
C ALA A 48 5.40 -28.03 -1.61
N LEU A 49 6.45 -27.29 -2.01
CA LEU A 49 7.50 -27.75 -2.91
C LEU A 49 8.61 -28.56 -2.20
N GLY A 50 8.51 -28.74 -0.88
CA GLY A 50 9.44 -29.57 -0.10
C GLY A 50 10.62 -28.81 0.51
N TYR A 51 10.63 -27.48 0.49
CA TYR A 51 11.63 -26.70 1.21
C TYR A 51 11.39 -26.79 2.73
N PRO A 52 12.44 -26.89 3.58
CA PRO A 52 12.26 -26.99 5.02
C PRO A 52 11.67 -25.71 5.65
N LEU A 53 10.85 -25.88 6.69
CA LEU A 53 10.22 -24.76 7.41
C LEU A 53 11.25 -23.83 8.06
N ALA A 54 12.25 -24.39 8.74
CA ALA A 54 13.28 -23.61 9.43
C ALA A 54 14.01 -22.68 8.45
N ASP A 55 14.54 -23.23 7.35
CA ASP A 55 15.26 -22.48 6.32
C ASP A 55 14.37 -21.41 5.66
N SER A 56 13.12 -21.76 5.38
CA SER A 56 12.16 -20.85 4.72
C SER A 56 11.75 -19.70 5.65
N ALA A 57 11.57 -19.95 6.95
CA ALA A 57 11.22 -18.92 7.93
C ALA A 57 12.42 -18.00 8.22
N GLU A 58 13.64 -18.54 8.34
CA GLU A 58 14.86 -17.75 8.55
C GLU A 58 15.14 -16.82 7.36
N THR A 59 14.97 -17.33 6.14
CA THR A 59 15.18 -16.53 4.92
C THR A 59 14.11 -15.46 4.73
N ALA A 60 12.90 -15.66 5.24
CA ALA A 60 11.80 -14.70 5.11
C ALA A 60 12.11 -13.34 5.74
N ALA A 61 12.91 -13.30 6.81
CA ALA A 61 13.35 -12.05 7.45
C ALA A 61 14.27 -11.20 6.56
N ARG A 62 14.88 -11.81 5.53
CA ARG A 62 15.75 -11.10 4.58
C ARG A 62 15.00 -10.55 3.37
N LEU A 63 13.71 -10.84 3.24
CA LEU A 63 12.91 -10.37 2.12
C LEU A 63 12.80 -8.84 2.14
N GLN A 64 12.97 -8.25 0.97
CA GLN A 64 12.86 -6.83 0.74
C GLN A 64 11.54 -6.52 0.04
N PRO A 65 10.95 -5.33 0.26
CA PRO A 65 9.82 -4.88 -0.53
C PRO A 65 10.21 -4.78 -2.01
N VAL A 66 9.25 -5.08 -2.87
CA VAL A 66 9.40 -4.86 -4.30
C VAL A 66 9.39 -3.34 -4.54
N CYS A 67 10.28 -2.85 -5.40
CA CYS A 67 10.34 -1.44 -5.80
C CYS A 67 8.94 -0.92 -6.19
N GLY A 68 8.51 0.18 -5.56
CA GLY A 68 7.18 0.77 -5.74
C GLY A 68 6.00 -0.09 -5.23
N ARG A 69 6.21 -0.96 -4.23
CA ARG A 69 5.15 -1.71 -3.52
C ARG A 69 5.29 -1.52 -2.03
N MET A 70 4.52 -0.58 -1.48
CA MET A 70 4.65 -0.09 -0.10
C MET A 70 6.11 0.21 0.29
N GLU A 71 6.84 0.83 -0.62
CA GLU A 71 8.24 1.17 -0.40
C GLU A 71 8.32 2.39 0.52
N VAL A 72 8.93 2.21 1.70
CA VAL A 72 8.95 3.22 2.75
C VAL A 72 10.23 4.03 2.71
N PHE A 73 10.08 5.35 2.73
CA PHE A 73 11.18 6.31 2.83
C PHE A 73 11.01 7.13 4.11
N THR A 74 12.06 7.16 4.93
CA THR A 74 12.10 7.94 6.17
C THR A 74 13.33 8.83 6.20
N ALA A 75 13.24 9.96 6.89
CA ALA A 75 14.38 10.84 7.16
C ALA A 75 14.13 11.63 8.46
N PRO A 76 15.17 11.93 9.26
CA PRO A 76 15.01 12.69 10.51
C PRO A 76 14.28 14.02 10.29
N GLY A 77 13.26 14.29 11.11
CA GLY A 77 12.46 15.52 11.04
C GLY A 77 11.55 15.66 9.82
N LYS A 78 11.49 14.65 8.94
CA LYS A 78 10.63 14.63 7.75
C LYS A 78 9.47 13.64 7.95
N PRO A 79 8.38 13.78 7.18
CA PRO A 79 7.38 12.72 7.12
C PRO A 79 7.95 11.42 6.56
N THR A 80 7.43 10.30 7.05
CA THR A 80 7.48 9.02 6.32
C THR A 80 6.78 9.21 4.97
N VAL A 81 7.31 8.64 3.89
CA VAL A 81 6.69 8.63 2.56
C VAL A 81 6.59 7.18 2.13
N VAL A 82 5.47 6.81 1.52
CA VAL A 82 5.26 5.46 1.00
C VAL A 82 5.02 5.57 -0.51
N VAL A 83 5.74 4.78 -1.30
CA VAL A 83 5.51 4.70 -2.75
C VAL A 83 4.83 3.37 -3.05
N ASP A 84 3.66 3.43 -3.68
CA ASP A 84 2.89 2.25 -4.05
C ASP A 84 2.24 2.40 -5.43
N TYR A 85 2.06 1.26 -6.10
CA TYR A 85 1.53 1.17 -7.46
C TYR A 85 0.00 1.04 -7.53
N ALA A 86 -0.70 1.14 -6.40
CA ALA A 86 -2.15 1.13 -6.34
C ALA A 86 -2.78 2.02 -7.42
N HIS A 87 -3.48 1.38 -8.37
CA HIS A 87 -4.11 2.05 -9.52
C HIS A 87 -5.51 1.51 -9.82
N THR A 88 -6.08 0.79 -8.85
CA THR A 88 -7.44 0.30 -8.80
C THR A 88 -8.05 0.73 -7.45
N PRO A 89 -9.39 0.85 -7.34
CA PRO A 89 -10.02 1.25 -6.09
C PRO A 89 -9.64 0.35 -4.91
N ASP A 90 -9.74 -0.98 -5.08
CA ASP A 90 -9.38 -1.98 -4.05
C ASP A 90 -7.90 -1.91 -3.63
N ALA A 91 -6.99 -1.69 -4.59
CA ALA A 91 -5.57 -1.56 -4.25
C ALA A 91 -5.28 -0.26 -3.48
N LEU A 92 -5.95 0.84 -3.85
CA LEU A 92 -5.78 2.12 -3.18
C LEU A 92 -6.31 2.07 -1.74
N GLU A 93 -7.49 1.47 -1.56
CA GLU A 93 -8.08 1.24 -0.24
C GLU A 93 -7.11 0.46 0.67
N LYS A 94 -6.62 -0.69 0.19
CA LYS A 94 -5.68 -1.54 0.93
C LYS A 94 -4.37 -0.83 1.25
N ALA A 95 -3.84 -0.03 0.31
CA ALA A 95 -2.63 0.75 0.53
C ALA A 95 -2.83 1.83 1.60
N LEU A 96 -3.96 2.54 1.58
CA LEU A 96 -4.28 3.57 2.58
C LEU A 96 -4.55 2.97 3.97
N GLN A 97 -5.30 1.87 4.05
CA GLN A 97 -5.51 1.13 5.28
C GLN A 97 -4.19 0.63 5.87
N ALA A 98 -3.32 0.05 5.03
CA ALA A 98 -1.99 -0.37 5.45
C ALA A 98 -1.14 0.81 5.95
N ALA A 99 -1.08 1.91 5.18
CA ALA A 99 -0.33 3.10 5.58
C ALA A 99 -0.86 3.72 6.89
N ARG A 100 -2.17 3.66 7.13
CA ARG A 100 -2.80 4.15 8.37
C ARG A 100 -2.28 3.44 9.61
N LEU A 101 -2.03 2.12 9.55
CA LEU A 101 -1.50 1.34 10.67
C LEU A 101 -0.14 1.89 11.17
N HIS A 102 0.60 2.56 10.30
CA HIS A 102 1.92 3.13 10.59
C HIS A 102 1.90 4.67 10.68
N CYS A 103 0.72 5.30 10.67
CA CYS A 103 0.56 6.75 10.64
C CYS A 103 -0.08 7.27 11.94
N ALA A 104 0.73 7.83 12.84
CA ALA A 104 0.25 8.50 14.05
C ALA A 104 -0.36 9.90 13.80
N GLY A 105 -0.11 10.49 12.63
CA GLY A 105 -0.53 11.84 12.27
C GLY A 105 -1.59 11.87 11.17
N LYS A 106 -1.53 12.91 10.32
CA LYS A 106 -2.35 13.00 9.13
C LYS A 106 -1.79 12.10 8.02
N LEU A 107 -2.65 11.36 7.34
CA LEU A 107 -2.35 10.57 6.15
C LEU A 107 -2.73 11.35 4.89
N TRP A 108 -1.79 11.47 3.96
CA TRP A 108 -1.98 12.15 2.69
C TRP A 108 -1.92 11.15 1.53
N CYS A 109 -2.88 11.25 0.63
CA CYS A 109 -2.95 10.42 -0.58
C CYS A 109 -2.67 11.29 -1.80
N VAL A 110 -1.53 11.10 -2.48
CA VAL A 110 -1.21 11.78 -3.75
C VAL A 110 -1.37 10.78 -4.89
N PHE A 111 -2.39 10.96 -5.72
CA PHE A 111 -2.73 9.97 -6.75
C PHE A 111 -3.30 10.61 -8.01
N GLY A 112 -3.33 9.81 -9.08
CA GLY A 112 -3.96 10.14 -10.34
C GLY A 112 -4.56 8.92 -11.00
N CYS A 113 -5.14 9.10 -12.18
CA CYS A 113 -5.63 8.01 -13.02
C CYS A 113 -5.07 8.13 -14.43
N GLY A 114 -4.79 6.99 -15.06
CA GLY A 114 -4.36 6.94 -16.45
C GLY A 114 -5.42 7.45 -17.43
N GLY A 115 -4.99 8.22 -18.44
CA GLY A 115 -5.83 8.62 -19.56
C GLY A 115 -6.06 7.51 -20.58
N ASP A 116 -7.05 7.67 -21.46
CA ASP A 116 -7.41 6.74 -22.54
C ASP A 116 -7.78 5.31 -22.07
N ARG A 117 -8.06 5.11 -20.78
CA ARG A 117 -8.47 3.80 -20.21
C ARG A 117 -9.28 3.92 -18.93
N ASP A 118 -10.02 2.87 -18.60
CA ASP A 118 -10.65 2.58 -17.30
C ASP A 118 -11.35 3.77 -16.62
N LYS A 119 -12.09 4.60 -17.36
CA LYS A 119 -12.69 5.83 -16.79
C LYS A 119 -13.61 5.57 -15.59
N GLY A 120 -14.31 4.43 -15.58
CA GLY A 120 -15.25 4.05 -14.52
C GLY A 120 -14.63 3.95 -13.12
N LYS A 121 -13.30 3.77 -13.00
CA LYS A 121 -12.65 3.70 -11.69
C LYS A 121 -12.33 5.06 -11.08
N ARG A 122 -12.31 6.13 -11.88
CA ARG A 122 -11.89 7.48 -11.46
C ARG A 122 -12.68 8.01 -10.26
N PRO A 123 -14.04 8.07 -10.31
CA PRO A 123 -14.80 8.56 -9.16
C PRO A 123 -14.70 7.62 -7.96
N LEU A 124 -14.55 6.31 -8.18
CA LEU A 124 -14.38 5.32 -7.11
C LEU A 124 -13.04 5.54 -6.37
N MET A 125 -11.95 5.77 -7.10
CA MET A 125 -10.65 6.09 -6.49
C MET A 125 -10.69 7.43 -5.74
N GLY A 126 -11.43 8.42 -6.25
CA GLY A 126 -11.70 9.68 -5.55
C GLY A 126 -12.38 9.48 -4.20
N ALA A 127 -13.48 8.71 -4.18
CA ALA A 127 -14.21 8.39 -2.96
C ALA A 127 -13.35 7.63 -1.93
N ILE A 128 -12.57 6.63 -2.38
CA ILE A 128 -11.65 5.89 -1.50
C ILE A 128 -10.59 6.82 -0.90
N ALA A 129 -10.00 7.73 -1.70
CA ALA A 129 -9.01 8.66 -1.19
C ALA A 129 -9.59 9.63 -0.14
N GLU A 130 -10.83 10.06 -0.31
CA GLU A 130 -11.54 10.92 0.65
C GLU A 130 -11.92 10.19 1.94
N GLU A 131 -12.33 8.93 1.83
CA GLU A 131 -12.75 8.13 2.99
C GLU A 131 -11.55 7.69 3.85
N PHE A 132 -10.45 7.26 3.23
CA PHE A 132 -9.34 6.60 3.94
C PHE A 132 -8.14 7.52 4.22
N ALA A 133 -8.06 8.71 3.61
CA ALA A 133 -7.00 9.69 3.87
C ALA A 133 -7.54 10.98 4.49
N ASP A 134 -6.72 11.67 5.30
CA ASP A 134 -7.09 12.98 5.87
C ASP A 134 -7.00 14.09 4.82
N VAL A 135 -6.15 13.90 3.81
CA VAL A 135 -5.96 14.82 2.70
C VAL A 135 -5.77 14.04 1.40
N ALA A 136 -6.68 14.25 0.46
CA ALA A 136 -6.55 13.76 -0.91
C ALA A 136 -5.97 14.86 -1.82
N VAL A 137 -4.90 14.52 -2.52
CA VAL A 137 -4.21 15.36 -3.51
C VAL A 137 -4.28 14.66 -4.86
N VAL A 138 -5.03 15.23 -5.79
CA VAL A 138 -5.18 14.68 -7.14
C VAL A 138 -4.18 15.33 -8.06
N THR A 139 -3.47 14.51 -8.83
CA THR A 139 -2.44 14.92 -9.78
C THR A 139 -2.54 14.10 -11.06
N ASP A 140 -1.77 14.50 -12.07
CA ASP A 140 -1.63 13.77 -13.31
C ASP A 140 -0.88 12.45 -13.10
N ASP A 141 -1.34 11.41 -13.78
CA ASP A 141 -0.66 10.11 -13.86
C ASP A 141 -0.90 9.52 -15.24
N ASN A 142 0.09 9.65 -16.11
CA ASN A 142 0.05 9.14 -17.48
C ASN A 142 -1.24 9.55 -18.24
N PRO A 143 -1.47 10.86 -18.46
CA PRO A 143 -2.68 11.36 -19.13
C PRO A 143 -2.79 10.90 -20.60
N ARG A 144 -1.69 10.42 -21.19
CA ARG A 144 -1.61 10.01 -22.60
C ARG A 144 -2.11 11.12 -23.52
N THR A 145 -3.19 10.88 -24.28
CA THR A 145 -3.77 11.85 -25.20
C THR A 145 -5.00 12.56 -24.62
N GLU A 146 -5.46 12.14 -23.44
CA GLU A 146 -6.58 12.75 -22.76
C GLU A 146 -6.15 14.03 -22.02
N GLU A 147 -7.05 15.01 -21.99
CA GLU A 147 -6.80 16.27 -21.30
C GLU A 147 -6.69 16.02 -19.78
N PRO A 148 -5.57 16.37 -19.13
CA PRO A 148 -5.34 16.00 -17.73
C PRO A 148 -6.41 16.51 -16.76
N ARG A 149 -6.92 17.73 -16.98
CA ARG A 149 -7.95 18.33 -16.11
C ARG A 149 -9.28 17.59 -16.23
N ALA A 150 -9.63 17.06 -17.39
CA ALA A 150 -10.79 16.20 -17.56
C ALA A 150 -10.70 14.94 -16.69
N ILE A 151 -9.53 14.31 -16.62
CA ILE A 151 -9.28 13.16 -15.74
C ILE A 151 -9.44 13.56 -14.26
N ILE A 152 -8.88 14.69 -13.86
CA ILE A 152 -8.98 15.21 -12.48
C ILE A 152 -10.45 15.51 -12.11
N ASN A 153 -11.21 16.07 -13.04
CA ASN A 153 -12.63 16.35 -12.85
C ASN A 153 -13.44 15.05 -12.67
N ASP A 154 -13.14 14.01 -13.45
CA ASP A 154 -13.76 12.69 -13.32
C ASP A 154 -13.45 12.04 -11.96
N ILE A 155 -12.23 12.22 -11.43
CA ILE A 155 -11.85 11.72 -10.10
C ILE A 155 -12.62 12.46 -9.00
N SER A 156 -12.74 13.78 -9.12
CA SER A 156 -13.29 14.63 -8.07
C SER A 156 -14.82 14.56 -7.99
N GLY A 157 -15.51 14.01 -8.99
CA GLY A 157 -16.93 13.65 -8.94
C GLY A 157 -17.88 14.75 -8.47
N GLY A 158 -17.52 16.03 -8.63
CA GLY A 158 -18.27 17.21 -8.19
C GLY A 158 -18.32 17.47 -6.67
N ASN A 159 -18.08 16.47 -5.81
CA ASN A 159 -18.30 16.55 -4.36
C ASN A 159 -17.08 16.20 -3.49
N VAL A 160 -16.00 15.68 -4.08
CA VAL A 160 -14.82 15.29 -3.30
C VAL A 160 -14.01 16.53 -2.93
N ARG A 161 -13.70 16.70 -1.63
CA ARG A 161 -12.77 17.77 -1.17
C ARG A 161 -11.31 17.42 -1.49
N CYS A 162 -10.98 17.33 -2.78
CA CYS A 162 -9.61 17.16 -3.23
C CYS A 162 -8.90 18.51 -3.32
N ARG A 163 -7.70 18.59 -2.73
CA ARG A 163 -6.81 19.74 -2.94
C ARG A 163 -6.00 19.49 -4.21
N THR A 164 -6.07 20.42 -5.15
CA THR A 164 -5.04 20.53 -6.20
C THR A 164 -3.78 21.12 -5.54
N CYS A 165 -2.62 20.54 -5.86
CA CYS A 165 -1.43 20.70 -5.05
C CYS A 165 -0.91 22.17 -5.01
N GLN A 166 -0.93 22.77 -3.82
CA GLN A 166 0.12 23.67 -3.31
C GLN A 166 0.64 23.04 -2.01
N SER A 167 1.95 22.85 -1.95
CA SER A 167 2.71 22.01 -0.99
C SER A 167 2.46 22.36 0.48
N ASP A 168 2.16 21.35 1.32
CA ASP A 168 2.64 21.20 2.72
C ASP A 168 1.93 20.04 3.43
N GLY A 169 2.55 18.84 3.51
CA GLY A 169 1.86 17.67 4.09
C GLY A 169 2.67 16.40 4.35
N LYS A 170 2.37 15.71 5.46
CA LYS A 170 3.10 14.56 6.02
C LYS A 170 2.43 13.22 5.65
N ALA A 171 3.22 12.18 5.36
CA ALA A 171 2.78 10.85 4.88
C ALA A 171 2.11 10.87 3.51
N VAL A 172 2.92 10.93 2.46
CA VAL A 172 2.47 10.91 1.07
C VAL A 172 2.53 9.49 0.53
N LEU A 173 1.38 8.93 0.15
CA LEU A 173 1.36 7.85 -0.84
C LEU A 173 1.60 8.50 -2.20
N LYS A 174 2.75 8.26 -2.84
CA LYS A 174 3.04 8.78 -4.19
C LYS A 174 3.07 7.62 -5.17
N ARG A 175 2.40 7.79 -6.31
CA ARG A 175 2.61 6.96 -7.50
C ARG A 175 3.75 7.50 -8.35
#